data_AF-A0A2W7J227-F1
#
_entry.id   AF-A0A2W7J227-F1
#
_cell.length_a   1.000
_cell.length_b   1.000
_cell.length_c   1.000
_cell.angle_alpha   90.00
_cell.angle_beta   90.00
_cell.angle_gamma   90.00
#
_symmetry.space_group_name_H-M   'P 1'
#
loop_
_entity.id
_entity.type
_entity.pdbx_description
1 polymer ?
#
loop_
_entity_poly.entity_id
_entity_poly.type
_entity_poly.pdbx_seq_one_letter_code
_entity_poly.pdbx_strand_id
1 'polypeptide(L)'
;MFKVLRDWIQRYFSDEEAVVLAVLLFLAFTAVLTLGGMLAPVLAGMVLAYLMQGLVVILERLRLPGAAAVGLVFALFMGGAAGIHHRRGAIALASVDHAVQRIARHARQVAITAIAASRALSASGVG
;
A
#
# COMPACT_ATOMS: atom_id res chain seq x y z
N MET A 1 -38.75 -15.54 -1.05
CA MET A 1 -37.39 -15.26 -1.59
C MET A 1 -36.62 -16.54 -1.94
N PHE A 2 -36.67 -17.60 -1.12
CA PHE A 2 -36.06 -18.91 -1.45
C PHE A 2 -36.57 -19.60 -2.72
N LYS A 3 -37.84 -19.38 -3.13
CA LYS A 3 -38.39 -19.92 -4.39
C LYS A 3 -37.70 -19.33 -5.63
N VAL A 4 -37.43 -18.02 -5.63
CA VAL A 4 -36.73 -17.34 -6.74
C VAL A 4 -35.31 -17.88 -6.88
N LEU A 5 -34.60 -18.08 -5.76
CA LEU A 5 -33.25 -18.65 -5.75
C LEU A 5 -33.24 -20.10 -6.27
N ARG A 6 -34.25 -20.89 -5.90
CA ARG A 6 -34.38 -22.30 -6.30
C ARG A 6 -34.83 -22.46 -7.75
N ASP A 7 -35.71 -21.60 -8.25
CA ASP A 7 -36.12 -21.57 -9.66
C ASP A 7 -34.97 -21.11 -10.57
N TRP A 8 -34.15 -20.15 -10.13
CA TRP A 8 -32.91 -19.77 -10.83
C TRP A 8 -31.92 -20.94 -10.88
N ILE A 9 -31.73 -21.64 -9.76
CA ILE A 9 -30.88 -22.82 -9.68
C ILE A 9 -31.40 -23.94 -10.59
N GLN A 10 -32.68 -24.33 -10.54
CA GLN A 10 -33.18 -25.41 -11.40
C GLN A 10 -33.14 -25.07 -12.90
N ARG A 11 -33.31 -23.80 -13.27
CA ARG A 11 -33.29 -23.36 -14.68
C ARG A 11 -31.88 -23.19 -15.24
N TYR A 12 -30.88 -22.85 -14.40
CA TYR A 12 -29.46 -22.86 -14.78
C TYR A 12 -28.85 -24.28 -14.72
N PHE A 13 -29.35 -25.17 -13.87
CA PHE A 13 -28.86 -26.56 -13.76
C PHE A 13 -29.45 -27.53 -14.81
N SER A 14 -30.20 -27.04 -15.80
CA SER A 14 -30.82 -27.87 -16.85
C SER A 14 -29.98 -27.99 -18.13
N ASP A 15 -28.92 -27.21 -18.28
CA ASP A 15 -27.98 -27.31 -19.40
C ASP A 15 -26.62 -27.79 -18.87
N GLU A 16 -26.12 -28.91 -19.39
CA GLU A 16 -24.82 -29.49 -19.00
C GLU A 16 -23.68 -28.45 -19.07
N GLU A 17 -23.79 -27.46 -19.95
CA GLU A 17 -22.83 -26.35 -20.10
C GLU A 17 -22.70 -25.49 -18.84
N ALA A 18 -23.80 -25.20 -18.14
CA ALA A 18 -23.77 -24.34 -16.96
C ALA A 18 -23.10 -25.03 -15.76
N VAL A 19 -23.25 -26.36 -15.66
CA VAL A 19 -22.56 -27.16 -14.65
C VAL A 19 -21.05 -27.18 -14.91
N VAL A 20 -20.65 -27.35 -16.18
CA VAL A 20 -19.23 -27.27 -16.58
C VAL A 20 -18.65 -25.90 -16.28
N LEU A 21 -19.38 -24.82 -16.60
CA LEU A 21 -18.95 -23.45 -16.28
C LEU A 21 -18.81 -23.22 -14.78
N ALA A 22 -19.75 -23.73 -13.97
CA ALA A 22 -19.70 -23.60 -12.51
C ALA A 22 -18.48 -24.34 -11.93
N VAL A 23 -18.18 -25.54 -12.41
CA VAL A 23 -17.00 -26.32 -12.01
C VAL A 23 -15.71 -25.61 -12.46
N LEU A 24 -15.66 -25.14 -13.70
CA LEU A 24 -14.49 -24.43 -14.25
C LEU A 24 -14.23 -23.13 -13.48
N LEU A 25 -15.28 -22.37 -13.18
CA LEU A 25 -15.21 -21.15 -12.39
C LEU A 25 -14.70 -21.44 -10.98
N PHE A 26 -15.24 -22.48 -10.34
CA PHE A 26 -14.81 -22.88 -9.01
C PHE A 26 -13.33 -23.31 -8.98
N LEU A 27 -12.89 -24.10 -9.96
CA LEU A 27 -11.48 -24.49 -10.10
C LEU A 27 -10.58 -23.28 -10.37
N ALA A 28 -10.94 -22.43 -11.33
CA ALA A 28 -10.15 -21.24 -11.67
C ALA A 28 -10.06 -20.28 -10.49
N PHE A 29 -11.17 -20.05 -9.78
CA PHE A 29 -11.19 -19.22 -8.58
C PHE A 29 -10.30 -19.79 -7.47
N THR A 30 -10.39 -21.10 -7.24
CA THR A 30 -9.53 -21.79 -6.26
C THR A 30 -8.05 -21.72 -6.67
N ALA A 31 -7.74 -21.90 -7.95
CA ALA A 31 -6.39 -21.78 -8.48
C ALA A 31 -5.86 -20.34 -8.30
N VAL A 32 -6.66 -19.31 -8.58
CA VAL A 32 -6.27 -17.91 -8.38
C VAL A 32 -6.05 -17.59 -6.90
N LEU A 33 -6.89 -18.09 -5.99
CA LEU A 33 -6.71 -17.85 -4.55
C LEU A 33 -5.47 -18.54 -3.99
N THR A 34 -5.17 -19.75 -4.47
CA THR A 34 -4.02 -20.54 -3.99
C THR A 34 -2.70 -20.10 -4.61
N LEU A 35 -2.68 -19.78 -5.91
CA LEU A 35 -1.49 -19.37 -6.65
C LEU A 35 -1.29 -17.85 -6.67
N GLY A 36 -2.31 -17.07 -6.30
CA GLY A 36 -2.31 -15.61 -6.38
C GLY A 36 -1.14 -14.94 -5.66
N GLY A 37 -0.69 -15.50 -4.53
CA GLY A 37 0.48 -14.98 -3.80
C GLY A 37 1.79 -15.02 -4.59
N MET A 38 1.96 -16.01 -5.47
CA MET A 38 3.13 -16.12 -6.37
C MET A 38 2.86 -15.54 -7.76
N LEU A 39 1.63 -15.65 -8.27
CA LEU A 39 1.23 -15.12 -9.56
C LEU A 39 1.21 -13.58 -9.57
N ALA A 40 0.78 -12.95 -8.48
CA ALA A 40 0.73 -11.49 -8.39
C ALA A 40 2.11 -10.83 -8.64
N PRO A 41 3.21 -11.20 -7.96
CA PRO A 41 4.52 -10.62 -8.23
C PRO A 41 5.07 -10.99 -9.61
N VAL A 42 4.79 -12.20 -10.12
CA VAL A 42 5.25 -12.62 -11.45
C VAL A 42 4.54 -11.84 -12.56
N LEU A 43 3.21 -11.71 -12.49
CA LEU A 43 2.41 -10.94 -13.43
C LEU A 43 2.77 -9.45 -13.36
N ALA A 44 2.95 -8.90 -12.16
CA ALA A 44 3.42 -7.53 -11.98
C ALA A 44 4.81 -7.31 -12.61
N GLY A 45 5.74 -8.24 -12.41
CA GLY A 45 7.06 -8.20 -13.05
C GLY A 45 6.99 -8.29 -14.57
N MET A 46 6.11 -9.13 -15.11
CA MET A 46 5.93 -9.28 -16.55
C MET A 46 5.34 -8.02 -17.20
N VAL A 47 4.31 -7.44 -16.58
CA VAL A 47 3.73 -6.16 -17.02
C VAL A 47 4.77 -5.04 -16.94
N LEU A 48 5.52 -4.98 -15.84
CA LEU A 48 6.56 -3.98 -15.65
C LEU A 48 7.69 -4.12 -16.69
N ALA A 49 8.10 -5.35 -17.00
CA ALA A 49 9.08 -5.63 -18.05
C ALA A 49 8.58 -5.15 -19.41
N TYR A 50 7.31 -5.41 -19.77
CA TYR A 50 6.72 -4.88 -21.00
C TYR A 50 6.66 -3.35 -21.03
N LEU A 51 6.35 -2.70 -19.90
CA LEU A 51 6.39 -1.25 -19.76
C LEU A 51 7.81 -0.70 -20.00
N MET A 52 8.82 -1.30 -19.37
CA MET A 52 10.21 -0.89 -19.52
C MET A 52 10.73 -1.16 -20.93
N GLN A 53 10.37 -2.29 -21.54
CA GLN A 53 10.71 -2.64 -22.92
C GLN A 53 10.21 -1.56 -23.89
N GLY A 54 8.98 -1.04 -23.68
CA GLY A 54 8.44 0.07 -24.45
C GLY A 54 9.30 1.34 -24.37
N LEU A 55 9.78 1.69 -23.17
CA LEU A 55 10.72 2.81 -23.00
C LEU A 55 12.07 2.53 -23.66
N VAL A 56 12.63 1.33 -23.49
CA VAL A 56 13.92 0.94 -24.07
C VAL A 56 13.89 1.09 -25.59
N VAL A 57 12.83 0.62 -26.26
CA VAL A 57 12.66 0.75 -27.72
C VAL A 57 12.62 2.21 -28.15
N ILE A 58 12.00 3.10 -27.37
CA ILE A 58 12.01 4.54 -27.66
C ILE A 58 13.45 5.08 -27.57
N LEU A 59 14.20 4.73 -26.53
CA LEU A 59 15.59 5.17 -26.36
C LEU A 59 16.54 4.62 -27.44
N GLU A 60 16.35 3.37 -27.85
CA GLU A 60 17.11 2.77 -28.96
C GLU A 60 16.84 3.50 -30.29
N ARG A 61 15.61 3.97 -30.53
CA ARG A 61 15.29 4.81 -31.70
C ARG A 61 16.01 6.16 -31.68
N LEU A 62 16.41 6.65 -30.51
CA LEU A 62 17.26 7.85 -30.37
C LEU A 62 18.77 7.55 -30.57
N ARG A 63 19.12 6.39 -31.15
CA ARG A 63 20.50 5.90 -31.40
C ARG A 63 21.31 5.58 -30.14
N LEU A 64 20.66 5.32 -29.00
CA LEU A 64 21.38 4.80 -27.83
C LEU A 64 21.68 3.31 -28.00
N PRO A 65 22.89 2.83 -27.65
CA PRO A 65 23.19 1.40 -27.65
C PRO A 65 22.31 0.69 -26.60
N GLY A 66 21.73 -0.45 -26.95
CA GLY A 66 20.70 -1.13 -26.15
C GLY A 66 21.08 -1.35 -24.68
N ALA A 67 22.35 -1.69 -24.40
CA ALA A 67 22.84 -1.83 -23.02
C ALA A 67 22.74 -0.53 -22.20
N ALA A 68 23.00 0.63 -22.83
CA ALA A 68 22.85 1.93 -22.18
C ALA A 68 21.37 2.31 -22.01
N ALA A 69 20.52 2.00 -22.98
CA ALA A 69 19.08 2.24 -22.88
C ALA A 69 18.46 1.45 -21.72
N VAL A 70 18.77 0.16 -21.60
CA VAL A 70 18.33 -0.70 -20.49
C VAL A 70 18.87 -0.17 -19.16
N GLY A 71 20.16 0.15 -19.08
CA GLY A 71 20.78 0.70 -17.86
C GLY A 71 20.14 2.01 -17.41
N LEU A 72 19.79 2.90 -18.33
CA LEU A 72 19.18 4.19 -18.03
C LEU A 72 17.73 4.04 -17.55
N VAL A 73 16.92 3.23 -18.23
CA VAL A 73 15.52 2.96 -17.82
C VAL A 73 15.50 2.25 -16.47
N PHE A 74 16.45 1.33 -16.22
CA PHE A 74 16.62 0.68 -14.92
C PHE A 74 17.02 1.67 -13.81
N ALA A 75 18.00 2.53 -14.07
CA ALA A 75 18.42 3.56 -13.11
C ALA A 75 17.30 4.56 -12.80
N LEU A 76 16.51 4.94 -13.80
CA LEU A 76 15.33 5.79 -13.63
C LEU A 76 14.27 5.11 -12.73
N PHE A 77 14.00 3.83 -12.98
CA PHE A 77 13.03 3.07 -12.20
C PHE A 77 13.50 2.88 -10.74
N MET A 78 14.76 2.48 -10.53
CA MET A 78 15.37 2.35 -9.20
C MET A 78 15.44 3.69 -8.47
N GLY A 79 15.83 4.76 -9.14
CA GLY A 79 15.89 6.11 -8.57
C GLY A 79 14.51 6.63 -8.15
N GLY A 80 13.48 6.39 -8.97
CA GLY A 80 12.09 6.67 -8.63
C GLY A 80 11.63 5.87 -7.41
N ALA A 81 11.83 4.55 -7.42
CA ALA A 81 11.44 3.67 -6.33
C ALA A 81 12.12 4.02 -5.01
N ALA A 82 13.44 4.29 -5.04
CA ALA A 82 14.23 4.67 -3.86
C ALA A 82 13.79 6.04 -3.31
N GLY A 83 13.55 7.03 -4.19
CA GLY A 83 13.08 8.36 -3.80
C GLY A 83 11.71 8.33 -3.11
N ILE A 84 10.81 7.46 -3.58
CA ILE A 84 9.48 7.27 -2.99
C ILE A 84 9.58 6.65 -1.59
N HIS A 85 10.44 5.65 -1.40
CA HIS A 85 10.64 5.00 -0.10
C HIS A 85 11.29 5.93 0.94
N HIS A 86 12.28 6.72 0.54
CA HIS A 86 13.00 7.61 1.45
C HIS A 86 12.09 8.72 2.01
N ARG A 87 11.19 9.28 1.17
CA ARG A 87 10.25 10.31 1.62
C ARG A 87 9.25 9.80 2.65
N ARG A 88 8.83 8.54 2.60
CA ARG A 88 7.89 7.96 3.57
C ARG A 88 8.50 7.78 4.95
N GLY A 89 9.79 7.43 5.03
CA GLY A 89 10.52 7.33 6.30
C GLY A 89 10.72 8.69 6.98
N ALA A 90 11.09 9.73 6.23
CA ALA A 90 11.30 11.07 6.77
C ALA A 90 10.04 11.69 7.40
N ILE A 91 8.86 11.45 6.80
CA ILE A 91 7.58 11.94 7.32
C ILE A 91 7.21 11.22 8.64
N ALA A 92 7.54 9.93 8.76
CA ALA A 92 7.31 9.16 9.98
C ALA A 92 8.19 9.64 11.15
N LEU A 93 9.49 9.88 10.92
CA LEU A 93 10.37 10.44 11.95
C LEU A 93 9.92 11.85 12.40
N ALA A 94 9.55 12.71 11.45
CA ALA A 94 9.02 14.04 11.77
C ALA A 94 7.72 13.98 12.61
N SER A 95 6.86 12.98 12.35
CA SER A 95 5.61 12.80 13.11
C SER A 95 5.84 12.45 14.59
N VAL A 96 6.90 11.68 14.88
CA VAL A 96 7.28 11.29 16.24
C VAL A 96 7.86 12.48 16.99
N ASP A 97 8.71 13.29 16.36
CA ASP A 97 9.25 14.50 16.97
C ASP A 97 8.14 15.47 17.38
N HIS A 98 7.12 15.65 16.53
CA HIS A 98 5.96 16.46 16.88
C HIS A 98 5.14 15.89 18.05
N ALA A 99 5.06 14.57 18.19
CA ALA A 99 4.39 13.92 19.32
C ALA A 99 5.18 14.09 20.62
N VAL A 100 6.49 13.83 20.59
CA VAL A 100 7.40 14.00 21.73
C VAL A 100 7.40 15.46 22.21
N GLN A 101 7.48 16.42 21.29
CA GLN A 101 7.44 17.83 21.65
C GLN A 101 6.08 18.27 22.20
N ARG A 102 4.97 17.67 21.77
CA ARG A 102 3.65 17.94 22.38
C ARG A 102 3.60 17.49 23.83
N ILE A 103 4.09 16.29 24.13
CA ILE A 103 4.14 15.76 25.49
C ILE A 103 5.09 16.60 26.36
N ALA A 104 6.29 16.91 25.84
CA ALA A 104 7.28 17.72 26.55
C ALA A 104 6.81 19.16 26.83
N ARG A 105 5.96 19.73 25.97
CA ARG A 105 5.34 21.04 26.22
C ARG A 105 4.27 20.96 27.29
N HIS A 106 3.40 19.95 27.26
CA HIS A 106 2.38 19.75 28.30
C HIS A 106 3.00 19.51 29.68
N ALA A 107 4.06 18.69 29.76
CA ALA A 107 4.78 18.45 31.02
C ALA A 107 5.35 19.74 31.63
N ARG A 108 5.96 20.60 30.81
CA ARG A 108 6.44 21.93 31.24
C ARG A 108 5.30 22.83 31.71
N GLN A 109 4.18 22.82 30.99
CA GLN A 109 3.03 23.65 31.32
C GLN A 109 2.41 23.24 32.66
N VAL A 110 2.22 21.94 32.89
CA VAL A 110 1.76 21.38 34.17
C VAL A 110 2.72 21.72 35.31
N ALA A 111 4.04 21.59 35.10
CA ALA A 111 5.03 21.94 36.11
C ALA A 111 4.95 23.43 36.50
N ILE A 112 4.81 24.33 35.53
CA ILE A 112 4.67 25.77 35.77
C ILE A 112 3.37 26.07 36.52
N THR A 113 2.25 25.46 36.11
CA THR A 113 0.95 25.65 36.78
C THR A 113 0.96 25.09 38.21
N ALA A 114 1.57 23.94 38.43
CA ALA A 114 1.71 23.34 39.76
C ALA A 114 2.59 24.21 40.68
N ILE A 115 3.70 24.75 40.18
CA ILE A 115 4.56 25.68 40.93
C ILE A 115 3.80 26.97 41.26
N ALA A 116 3.08 27.54 40.30
CA ALA A 116 2.26 28.73 40.53
C ALA A 116 1.15 28.48 41.57
N ALA A 117 0.46 27.34 41.49
CA ALA A 117 -0.58 26.94 42.45
C ALA A 117 -0.02 26.73 43.86
N SER A 118 1.14 26.07 43.98
CA SER A 118 1.81 25.86 45.29
C SER A 118 2.23 27.18 45.95
N ARG A 119 2.71 28.15 45.16
CA ARG A 119 3.04 29.50 45.64
C ARG A 119 1.80 30.28 46.06
N ALA A 120 0.68 30.14 45.33
CA ALA A 120 -0.57 30.80 45.68
C ALA A 120 -1.17 30.25 46.99
N LEU A 121 -1.16 28.92 47.19
CA LEU A 121 -1.59 28.31 48.45
C LEU A 121 -0.72 28.72 49.64
N SER A 122 0.60 28.81 49.45
CA SER A 122 1.52 29.29 50.49
C SER A 122 1.29 30.75 50.87
N ALA A 123 0.77 31.57 49.94
CA ALA A 123 0.46 32.98 50.18
C ALA A 123 -0.94 33.18 50.78
N SER A 124 -1.87 32.23 50.61
CA SER A 124 -3.26 32.36 51.07
C SER A 124 -3.52 31.91 52.51
N GLY A 125 -2.51 31.47 53.26
CA GLY A 125 -2.62 31.25 54.71
C GLY A 125 -3.73 30.26 55.13
N VAL A 126 -3.95 29.20 54.35
CA VAL A 126 -4.89 28.13 54.72
C VAL A 126 -4.11 27.09 55.53
N GLY A 127 -4.15 27.25 56.85
CA GLY A 127 -3.75 26.28 57.86
C GLY A 127 -4.95 25.90 58.72
#